data_AF-A0A4P5Z9E5-F1
#
_entry.id   AF-A0A4P5Z9E5-F1
#
_cell.length_a   1.000
_cell.length_b   1.000
_cell.length_c   1.000
_cell.angle_alpha   90.00
_cell.angle_beta   90.00
_cell.angle_gamma   90.00
#
_symmetry.space_group_name_H-M   'P 1'
#
loop_
_entity.id
_entity.type
_entity.pdbx_description
1 polymer ?
#
loop_
_entity_poly.entity_id
_entity_poly.type
_entity_poly.pdbx_seq_one_letter_code
_entity_poly.pdbx_strand_id
1 'polypeptide(L)'
;MKTPVISSRVPLGFAASVASAALAVWLTACSKPAESDPFSSAPKPAGVAQQPVEPAEPITDLPALTTLTKTNAADLAWDALVKLSEPTAPPEEWQTKRPDEAEIAKFREAEAKRMGVTAERAKDFYTKFPKHEQVAEAKEMEYELLRAAVRLGQTNYVARVETIEADMLKDPAASEEQRFKLRFRAVERATMALKSKGEEVMLAEYEKGIRALQKEFPKRQEVYGMLLEVASNIEGEKALKLAQEIAANATEDEVKERATMLVKKLGLVGKPLPIKFTAVDKRAIDLTKMAGKVVLVDFWATWCGPCVKEIPNVRAAYEKLNPKGFEIVGISFDQQLESLTAFVAKEKMPWAQYFDGKGWDNDFGKEYGITGIPAMWLIDKKGNLRDMNARENLVAKVEKLLAE
;
A
#
# COMPACT_ATOMS: atom_id res chain seq x y z
N MET A 1 -21.13 18.47 -31.60
CA MET A 1 -21.73 17.29 -30.94
C MET A 1 -20.62 16.25 -30.76
N LYS A 2 -20.14 16.06 -29.53
CA LYS A 2 -19.10 15.09 -29.15
C LYS A 2 -19.61 14.36 -27.92
N THR A 3 -19.74 13.05 -28.01
CA THR A 3 -20.02 12.11 -26.92
C THR A 3 -18.73 11.78 -26.16
N PRO A 4 -18.75 11.50 -24.85
CA PRO A 4 -17.55 11.32 -24.05
C PRO A 4 -17.04 9.88 -24.07
N VAL A 5 -15.70 9.77 -23.97
CA VAL A 5 -14.90 8.54 -23.92
C VAL A 5 -14.96 7.97 -22.50
N ILE A 6 -15.29 6.68 -22.39
CA ILE A 6 -15.25 5.92 -21.14
C ILE A 6 -13.79 5.55 -20.85
N SER A 7 -13.25 6.06 -19.74
CA SER A 7 -11.93 5.73 -19.22
C SER A 7 -11.97 4.36 -18.52
N SER A 8 -11.23 3.39 -19.06
CA SER A 8 -10.94 2.11 -18.40
C SER A 8 -9.77 2.27 -17.43
N ARG A 9 -9.99 1.90 -16.17
CA ARG A 9 -8.94 1.80 -15.14
C ARG A 9 -7.95 0.69 -15.52
N VAL A 10 -6.66 1.02 -15.55
CA VAL A 10 -5.54 0.08 -15.65
C VAL A 10 -5.03 -0.20 -14.23
N PRO A 11 -4.85 -1.47 -13.80
CA PRO A 11 -4.18 -1.76 -12.55
C PRO A 11 -2.65 -1.69 -12.73
N LEU A 12 -1.98 -0.99 -11.82
CA LEU A 12 -0.53 -1.00 -11.63
C LEU A 12 -0.05 -2.44 -11.43
N GLY A 13 0.86 -2.89 -12.28
CA GLY A 13 1.56 -4.15 -12.09
C GLY A 13 2.47 -4.47 -13.26
N PHE A 14 3.72 -4.02 -13.23
CA PHE A 14 4.79 -4.61 -14.03
C PHE A 14 6.16 -4.32 -13.40
N ALA A 15 6.71 -5.33 -12.72
CA ALA A 15 8.13 -5.71 -12.75
C ALA A 15 8.39 -6.89 -11.78
N ALA A 16 7.75 -8.03 -12.02
CA ALA A 16 8.15 -9.30 -11.41
C ALA A 16 8.62 -10.23 -12.54
N SER A 17 9.91 -10.56 -12.56
CA SER A 17 10.47 -11.54 -13.48
C SER A 17 11.01 -12.73 -12.68
N VAL A 18 10.39 -13.88 -12.95
CA VAL A 18 10.81 -15.28 -12.79
C VAL A 18 11.31 -15.75 -11.42
N ALA A 19 10.42 -15.72 -10.42
CA ALA A 19 10.31 -16.74 -9.35
C ALA A 19 9.05 -16.55 -8.46
N SER A 20 8.16 -15.61 -8.80
CA SER A 20 7.07 -15.14 -7.91
C SER A 20 5.66 -15.52 -8.34
N ALA A 21 5.47 -16.44 -9.30
CA ALA A 21 4.14 -16.68 -9.89
C ALA A 21 3.26 -17.72 -9.16
N ALA A 22 3.80 -18.56 -8.27
CA ALA A 22 3.01 -19.64 -7.65
C ALA A 22 2.39 -19.28 -6.28
N LEU A 23 2.89 -18.26 -5.57
CA LEU A 23 2.43 -17.96 -4.19
C LEU A 23 1.60 -16.66 -4.08
N ALA A 24 1.70 -15.77 -5.07
CA ALA A 24 1.03 -14.46 -5.04
C ALA A 24 -0.41 -14.48 -5.59
N VAL A 25 -0.82 -15.52 -6.33
CA VAL A 25 -2.18 -15.66 -6.87
C VAL A 25 -3.19 -16.17 -5.82
N TRP A 26 -2.72 -16.80 -4.73
CA TRP A 26 -3.61 -17.38 -3.71
C TRP A 26 -3.94 -16.46 -2.52
N LEU A 27 -3.11 -15.44 -2.25
CA LEU A 27 -3.31 -14.56 -1.08
C LEU A 27 -4.44 -13.53 -1.27
N THR A 28 -4.96 -13.34 -2.48
CA THR A 28 -6.02 -12.37 -2.80
C THR A 28 -7.42 -12.97 -2.94
N ALA A 29 -7.56 -14.31 -2.86
CA ALA A 29 -8.84 -15.00 -3.05
C ALA A 29 -9.64 -15.27 -1.76
N CYS A 30 -9.07 -15.04 -0.58
CA CYS A 30 -9.73 -15.31 0.70
C CYS A 30 -10.17 -14.04 1.43
N SER A 31 -10.86 -13.10 0.76
CA SER A 31 -11.41 -11.93 1.45
C SER A 31 -12.59 -11.23 0.76
N LYS A 32 -13.51 -11.95 0.10
CA LYS A 32 -14.85 -11.41 -0.26
C LYS A 32 -15.94 -12.49 -0.20
N PRO A 33 -17.17 -12.17 0.29
CA PRO A 33 -18.32 -13.07 0.20
C PRO A 33 -18.90 -13.07 -1.23
N ALA A 34 -19.53 -14.19 -1.59
CA ALA A 34 -20.06 -14.49 -2.92
C ALA A 34 -21.26 -13.61 -3.30
N GLU A 35 -21.22 -13.02 -4.50
CA GLU A 35 -22.40 -12.53 -5.23
C GLU A 35 -22.27 -12.88 -6.73
N SER A 36 -23.21 -13.71 -7.18
CA SER A 36 -23.67 -14.04 -8.54
C SER A 36 -22.68 -14.12 -9.72
N ASP A 37 -22.54 -15.34 -10.24
CA ASP A 37 -21.92 -15.72 -11.53
C ASP A 37 -22.49 -14.98 -12.75
N PRO A 38 -21.67 -14.31 -13.58
CA PRO A 38 -22.10 -13.78 -14.87
C PRO A 38 -21.49 -14.51 -16.09
N PHE A 39 -21.13 -15.80 -15.98
CA PHE A 39 -20.64 -16.59 -17.12
C PHE A 39 -21.34 -17.94 -17.26
N SER A 40 -22.67 -17.89 -17.40
CA SER A 40 -23.46 -18.97 -17.99
C SER A 40 -24.04 -18.52 -19.32
N SER A 41 -23.23 -18.55 -20.39
CA SER A 41 -23.66 -18.83 -21.78
C SER A 41 -22.56 -18.49 -22.79
N ALA A 42 -21.93 -19.49 -23.41
CA ALA A 42 -21.35 -19.36 -24.75
C ALA A 42 -21.26 -20.75 -25.44
N PRO A 43 -21.32 -20.83 -26.78
CA PRO A 43 -21.77 -22.01 -27.51
C PRO A 43 -20.64 -22.98 -27.90
N LYS A 44 -21.02 -24.25 -28.13
CA LYS A 44 -20.14 -25.31 -28.67
C LYS A 44 -19.60 -24.95 -30.07
N PRO A 45 -18.31 -25.17 -30.37
CA PRO A 45 -17.82 -25.07 -31.73
C PRO A 45 -18.09 -26.36 -32.53
N ALA A 46 -18.51 -26.15 -33.77
CA ALA A 46 -18.78 -27.15 -34.80
C ALA A 46 -17.48 -27.75 -35.38
N GLY A 47 -17.60 -28.95 -35.93
CA GLY A 47 -16.49 -29.77 -36.43
C GLY A 47 -15.70 -29.13 -37.58
N VAL A 48 -14.41 -29.48 -37.62
CA VAL A 48 -13.53 -29.27 -38.77
C VAL A 48 -12.87 -30.62 -39.11
N ALA A 49 -12.94 -30.96 -40.40
CA ALA A 49 -12.55 -32.24 -40.98
C ALA A 49 -11.04 -32.50 -40.91
N GLN A 50 -10.69 -33.78 -40.76
CA GLN A 50 -9.33 -34.31 -40.82
C GLN A 50 -8.78 -34.24 -42.25
N GLN A 51 -7.54 -33.75 -42.41
CA GLN A 51 -6.73 -34.01 -43.61
C GLN A 51 -5.76 -35.18 -43.35
N PRO A 52 -5.38 -35.97 -44.39
CA PRO A 52 -4.58 -37.18 -44.22
C PRO A 52 -3.10 -36.87 -44.01
N VAL A 53 -2.46 -37.69 -43.18
CA VAL A 53 -1.02 -37.65 -42.88
C VAL A 53 -0.26 -38.41 -43.98
N GLU A 54 0.70 -37.77 -44.62
CA GLU A 54 1.68 -38.38 -45.53
C GLU A 54 2.83 -39.02 -44.73
N PRO A 55 3.35 -40.22 -45.09
CA PRO A 55 4.40 -40.87 -44.30
C PRO A 55 5.78 -40.23 -44.56
N ALA A 56 6.47 -39.86 -43.48
CA ALA A 56 7.85 -39.38 -43.52
C ALA A 56 8.85 -40.53 -43.78
N GLU A 57 9.83 -40.26 -44.65
CA GLU A 57 10.94 -41.17 -44.98
C GLU A 57 11.91 -41.40 -43.80
N PRO A 58 12.65 -42.53 -43.76
CA PRO A 58 13.51 -42.87 -42.64
C PRO A 58 14.83 -42.11 -42.71
N ILE A 59 15.03 -41.20 -41.76
CA ILE A 59 16.34 -40.56 -41.53
C ILE A 59 17.26 -41.61 -40.90
N THR A 60 18.19 -42.11 -41.72
CA THR A 60 19.30 -42.99 -41.30
C THR A 60 20.55 -42.15 -41.09
N ASP A 61 20.61 -41.42 -39.97
CA ASP A 61 21.89 -41.03 -39.36
C ASP A 61 21.65 -40.52 -37.94
N LEU A 62 21.98 -41.35 -36.95
CA LEU A 62 22.06 -40.95 -35.55
C LEU A 62 23.54 -40.71 -35.23
N PRO A 63 24.02 -39.46 -35.09
CA PRO A 63 25.21 -39.25 -34.29
C PRO A 63 24.84 -39.66 -32.86
N ALA A 64 25.68 -40.51 -32.27
CA ALA A 64 25.51 -41.05 -30.94
C ALA A 64 25.08 -39.95 -29.95
N LEU A 65 23.87 -40.07 -29.42
CA LEU A 65 23.44 -39.38 -28.21
C LEU A 65 24.33 -39.89 -27.08
N THR A 66 25.45 -39.22 -26.84
CA THR A 66 26.10 -39.20 -25.54
C THR A 66 25.10 -38.64 -24.54
N THR A 67 24.36 -39.54 -23.92
CA THR A 67 23.72 -39.30 -22.63
C THR A 67 24.83 -39.00 -21.63
N LEU A 68 25.14 -37.72 -21.45
CA LEU A 68 25.92 -37.24 -20.31
C LEU A 68 25.06 -37.43 -19.07
N THR A 69 25.06 -38.64 -18.51
CA THR A 69 24.72 -38.84 -17.10
C THR A 69 25.68 -37.96 -16.29
N LYS A 70 25.17 -36.87 -15.70
CA LYS A 70 25.87 -36.04 -14.70
C LYS A 70 26.46 -36.96 -13.64
N THR A 71 27.75 -37.28 -13.78
CA THR A 71 28.44 -38.32 -12.99
C THR A 71 29.50 -37.73 -12.07
N ASN A 72 29.78 -36.42 -12.18
CA ASN A 72 30.77 -35.78 -11.32
C ASN A 72 30.11 -35.25 -10.03
N ALA A 73 30.91 -35.19 -8.95
CA ALA A 73 30.43 -34.81 -7.63
C ALA A 73 29.92 -33.35 -7.54
N ALA A 74 30.31 -32.48 -8.48
CA ALA A 74 29.85 -31.09 -8.51
C ALA A 74 28.43 -31.00 -9.07
N ASP A 75 28.13 -31.72 -10.17
CA ASP A 75 26.79 -31.78 -10.76
C ASP A 75 25.77 -32.34 -9.76
N LEU A 76 26.14 -33.41 -9.05
CA LEU A 76 25.29 -34.01 -8.01
C LEU A 76 25.07 -33.06 -6.82
N ALA A 77 26.09 -32.29 -6.43
CA ALA A 77 25.97 -31.29 -5.39
C ALA A 77 25.07 -30.12 -5.81
N TRP A 78 25.15 -29.72 -7.08
CA TRP A 78 24.27 -28.70 -7.66
C TRP A 78 22.81 -29.17 -7.70
N ASP A 79 22.54 -30.36 -8.23
CA ASP A 79 21.18 -30.89 -8.32
C ASP A 79 20.54 -31.05 -6.92
N ALA A 80 21.33 -31.46 -5.93
CA ALA A 80 20.88 -31.51 -4.53
C ALA A 80 20.59 -30.13 -3.93
N LEU A 81 21.38 -29.11 -4.29
CA LEU A 81 21.16 -27.72 -3.86
C LEU A 81 19.89 -27.15 -4.49
N VAL A 82 19.68 -27.36 -5.80
CA VAL A 82 18.47 -26.92 -6.52
C VAL A 82 17.22 -27.53 -5.88
N LYS A 83 17.23 -28.84 -5.61
CA LYS A 83 16.11 -29.50 -4.94
C LYS A 83 15.81 -28.93 -3.55
N LEU A 84 16.83 -28.47 -2.83
CA LEU A 84 16.66 -27.90 -1.50
C LEU A 84 16.16 -26.43 -1.52
N SER A 85 16.38 -25.72 -2.62
CA SER A 85 15.91 -24.34 -2.78
C SER A 85 14.43 -24.25 -3.16
N GLU A 86 13.84 -25.36 -3.60
CA GLU A 86 12.41 -25.46 -3.87
C GLU A 86 11.56 -25.09 -2.63
N PRO A 87 10.52 -24.26 -2.79
CA PRO A 87 9.59 -23.97 -1.69
C PRO A 87 8.90 -25.23 -1.20
N THR A 88 8.77 -25.41 0.12
CA THR A 88 7.92 -26.49 0.63
C THR A 88 6.46 -26.13 0.45
N ALA A 89 5.67 -27.10 0.02
CA ALA A 89 4.23 -26.98 0.05
C ALA A 89 3.73 -26.71 1.49
N PRO A 90 2.68 -25.88 1.66
CA PRO A 90 1.96 -25.80 2.92
C PRO A 90 1.42 -27.16 3.36
N PRO A 91 1.12 -27.36 4.65
CA PRO A 91 0.47 -28.57 5.12
C PRO A 91 -0.82 -28.88 4.33
N GLU A 92 -1.04 -30.14 3.94
CA GLU A 92 -2.21 -30.55 3.14
C GLU A 92 -3.55 -30.17 3.80
N GLU A 93 -3.59 -30.20 5.13
CA GLU A 93 -4.73 -29.79 5.95
C GLU A 93 -5.20 -28.37 5.63
N TRP A 94 -4.30 -27.48 5.17
CA TRP A 94 -4.63 -26.10 4.83
C TRP A 94 -5.47 -25.96 3.55
N GLN A 95 -5.55 -27.01 2.74
CA GLN A 95 -6.43 -27.04 1.55
C GLN A 95 -7.91 -27.12 1.95
N THR A 96 -8.22 -27.68 3.12
CA THR A 96 -9.59 -27.92 3.58
C THR A 96 -9.94 -27.14 4.85
N LYS A 97 -8.93 -26.72 5.62
CA LYS A 97 -9.08 -25.94 6.85
C LYS A 97 -8.22 -24.68 6.79
N ARG A 98 -8.84 -23.52 7.01
CA ARG A 98 -8.07 -22.26 7.08
C ARG A 98 -7.13 -22.30 8.31
N PRO A 99 -5.83 -22.05 8.15
CA PRO A 99 -4.90 -22.03 9.27
C PRO A 99 -5.11 -20.82 10.17
N ASP A 100 -4.79 -21.00 11.45
CA ASP A 100 -4.71 -19.89 12.39
C ASP A 100 -3.37 -19.14 12.30
N GLU A 101 -3.27 -18.01 13.00
CA GLU A 101 -2.09 -17.14 12.95
C GLU A 101 -0.83 -17.83 13.50
N ALA A 102 -0.98 -18.70 14.50
CA ALA A 102 0.15 -19.41 15.10
C ALA A 102 0.67 -20.51 14.17
N GLU A 103 -0.23 -21.24 13.50
CA GLU A 103 0.11 -22.22 12.45
C GLU A 103 0.87 -21.54 11.30
N ILE A 104 0.41 -20.35 10.85
CA ILE A 104 1.09 -19.55 9.84
C ILE A 104 2.48 -19.09 10.31
N ALA A 105 2.59 -18.58 11.52
CA ALA A 105 3.84 -18.10 12.08
C ALA A 105 4.90 -19.22 12.17
N LYS A 106 4.49 -20.40 12.65
CA LYS A 106 5.38 -21.57 12.75
C LYS A 106 5.86 -22.06 11.38
N PHE A 107 4.97 -22.11 10.39
CA PHE A 107 5.37 -22.45 9.02
C PHE A 107 6.38 -21.45 8.47
N ARG A 108 6.13 -20.14 8.62
CA ARG A 108 7.06 -19.08 8.18
C ARG A 108 8.43 -19.18 8.84
N GLU A 109 8.47 -19.50 10.13
CA GLU A 109 9.74 -19.67 10.85
C GLU A 109 10.54 -20.87 10.31
N ALA A 110 9.86 -21.99 10.05
CA ALA A 110 10.49 -23.17 9.45
C ALA A 110 11.03 -22.87 8.04
N GLU A 111 10.26 -22.15 7.22
CA GLU A 111 10.69 -21.68 5.90
C GLU A 111 11.92 -20.79 5.99
N ALA A 112 11.92 -19.82 6.91
CA ALA A 112 13.04 -18.91 7.11
C ALA A 112 14.33 -19.65 7.46
N LYS A 113 14.23 -20.63 8.37
CA LYS A 113 15.35 -21.50 8.76
C LYS A 113 15.85 -22.35 7.58
N ARG A 114 14.94 -22.95 6.80
CA ARG A 114 15.33 -23.71 5.60
C ARG A 114 16.10 -22.82 4.64
N MET A 115 15.58 -21.63 4.33
CA MET A 115 16.24 -20.68 3.42
C MET A 115 17.66 -20.34 3.88
N GLY A 116 17.86 -20.07 5.17
CA GLY A 116 19.19 -19.85 5.74
C GLY A 116 20.14 -21.04 5.54
N VAL A 117 19.68 -22.25 5.84
CA VAL A 117 20.48 -23.48 5.64
C VAL A 117 20.81 -23.71 4.16
N THR A 118 19.85 -23.51 3.27
CA THR A 118 20.05 -23.66 1.83
C THR A 118 21.05 -22.62 1.30
N ALA A 119 21.01 -21.38 1.81
CA ALA A 119 21.98 -20.35 1.46
C ALA A 119 23.42 -20.71 1.90
N GLU A 120 23.58 -21.32 3.07
CA GLU A 120 24.89 -21.83 3.49
C GLU A 120 25.40 -22.91 2.53
N ARG A 121 24.53 -23.83 2.10
CA ARG A 121 24.90 -24.85 1.11
C ARG A 121 25.24 -24.27 -0.25
N ALA A 122 24.58 -23.20 -0.67
CA ALA A 122 24.92 -22.47 -1.88
C ALA A 122 26.34 -21.87 -1.80
N LYS A 123 26.70 -21.31 -0.63
CA LYS A 123 28.08 -20.85 -0.37
C LYS A 123 29.10 -21.97 -0.38
N ASP A 124 28.81 -23.07 0.31
CA ASP A 124 29.69 -24.23 0.35
C ASP A 124 29.94 -24.78 -1.07
N PHE A 125 28.90 -24.79 -1.91
CA PHE A 125 28.98 -25.23 -3.30
C PHE A 125 30.01 -24.42 -4.10
N TYR A 126 29.85 -23.09 -4.20
CA TYR A 126 30.78 -22.29 -5.01
C TYR A 126 32.17 -22.16 -4.37
N THR A 127 32.29 -22.39 -3.06
CA THR A 127 33.59 -22.43 -2.37
C THR A 127 34.34 -23.71 -2.70
N LYS A 128 33.64 -24.85 -2.76
CA LYS A 128 34.22 -26.16 -3.06
C LYS A 128 34.45 -26.38 -4.56
N PHE A 129 33.60 -25.81 -5.41
CA PHE A 129 33.63 -25.98 -6.86
C PHE A 129 33.74 -24.63 -7.61
N PRO A 130 34.81 -23.83 -7.38
CA PRO A 130 34.90 -22.45 -7.88
C PRO A 130 35.02 -22.34 -9.41
N LYS A 131 35.27 -23.44 -10.12
CA LYS A 131 35.36 -23.51 -11.59
C LYS A 131 34.11 -24.11 -12.24
N HIS A 132 33.09 -24.44 -11.46
CA HIS A 132 31.84 -24.98 -11.97
C HIS A 132 31.07 -23.91 -12.74
N GLU A 133 30.34 -24.30 -13.78
CA GLU A 133 29.55 -23.35 -14.59
C GLU A 133 28.48 -22.63 -13.75
N GLN A 134 27.85 -23.34 -12.80
CA GLN A 134 26.76 -22.84 -11.94
C GLN A 134 27.21 -21.95 -10.76
N VAL A 135 28.46 -21.46 -10.75
CA VAL A 135 28.97 -20.64 -9.63
C VAL A 135 28.24 -19.31 -9.52
N ALA A 136 27.86 -18.70 -10.65
CA ALA A 136 27.13 -17.43 -10.66
C ALA A 136 25.72 -17.62 -10.09
N GLU A 137 25.03 -18.66 -10.54
CA GLU A 137 23.69 -19.06 -10.13
C GLU A 137 23.66 -19.44 -8.64
N ALA A 138 24.70 -20.13 -8.14
CA ALA A 138 24.82 -20.44 -6.72
C ALA A 138 24.96 -19.18 -5.84
N LYS A 139 25.74 -18.18 -6.28
CA LYS A 139 25.87 -16.90 -5.56
C LYS A 139 24.56 -16.10 -5.58
N GLU A 140 23.87 -16.10 -6.71
CA GLU A 140 22.54 -15.48 -6.80
C GLU A 140 21.53 -16.19 -5.88
N MET A 141 21.52 -17.51 -5.89
CA MET A 141 20.66 -18.32 -5.01
C MET A 141 20.94 -18.05 -3.53
N GLU A 142 22.21 -17.98 -3.13
CA GLU A 142 22.59 -17.58 -1.77
C GLU A 142 21.96 -16.24 -1.39
N TYR A 143 22.21 -15.21 -2.20
CA TYR A 143 21.71 -13.86 -1.94
C TYR A 143 20.18 -13.82 -1.82
N GLU A 144 19.48 -14.47 -2.74
CA GLU A 144 18.02 -14.51 -2.81
C GLU A 144 17.41 -15.21 -1.59
N LEU A 145 17.99 -16.33 -1.18
CA LEU A 145 17.56 -17.08 0.00
C LEU A 145 17.85 -16.32 1.30
N LEU A 146 19.04 -15.71 1.45
CA LEU A 146 19.36 -14.92 2.64
C LEU A 146 18.42 -13.72 2.78
N ARG A 147 18.15 -13.01 1.68
CA ARG A 147 17.18 -11.91 1.65
C ARG A 147 15.78 -12.37 2.09
N ALA A 148 15.32 -13.51 1.59
CA ALA A 148 14.04 -14.06 1.97
C ALA A 148 14.01 -14.49 3.46
N ALA A 149 15.07 -15.12 3.95
CA ALA A 149 15.21 -15.51 5.34
C ALA A 149 15.19 -14.28 6.29
N VAL A 150 15.90 -13.21 5.94
CA VAL A 150 15.90 -11.95 6.70
C VAL A 150 14.49 -11.34 6.77
N ARG A 151 13.75 -11.30 5.65
CA ARG A 151 12.36 -10.81 5.65
C ARG A 151 11.42 -11.62 6.53
N LEU A 152 11.71 -12.91 6.72
CA LEU A 152 10.98 -13.81 7.60
C LEU A 152 11.53 -13.84 9.04
N GLY A 153 12.50 -12.99 9.39
CA GLY A 153 12.97 -12.79 10.75
C GLY A 153 14.33 -13.40 11.11
N GLN A 154 15.06 -14.02 10.16
CA GLN A 154 16.43 -14.51 10.39
C GLN A 154 17.44 -13.35 10.36
N THR A 155 17.44 -12.53 11.42
CA THR A 155 18.23 -11.30 11.51
C THR A 155 19.74 -11.53 11.57
N ASN A 156 20.19 -12.74 11.92
CA ASN A 156 21.59 -13.15 11.90
C ASN A 156 22.24 -13.05 10.50
N TYR A 157 21.45 -13.01 9.43
CA TYR A 157 21.94 -12.92 8.05
C TYR A 157 22.02 -11.48 7.51
N VAL A 158 21.55 -10.46 8.25
CA VAL A 158 21.50 -9.06 7.77
C VAL A 158 22.87 -8.57 7.30
N ALA A 159 23.90 -8.70 8.12
CA ALA A 159 25.25 -8.23 7.79
C ALA A 159 25.83 -8.91 6.54
N ARG A 160 25.49 -10.18 6.31
CA ARG A 160 25.93 -10.93 5.11
C ARG A 160 25.21 -10.44 3.86
N VAL A 161 23.90 -10.22 3.94
CA VAL A 161 23.13 -9.60 2.84
C VAL A 161 23.71 -8.24 2.48
N GLU A 162 23.98 -7.39 3.48
CA GLU A 162 24.57 -6.06 3.26
C GLU A 162 25.95 -6.13 2.61
N THR A 163 26.77 -7.12 3.01
CA THR A 163 28.09 -7.34 2.39
C THR A 163 27.96 -7.73 0.92
N ILE A 164 27.07 -8.69 0.61
CA ILE A 164 26.83 -9.14 -0.77
C ILE A 164 26.33 -7.97 -1.63
N GLU A 165 25.35 -7.21 -1.14
CA GLU A 165 24.82 -6.06 -1.89
C GLU A 165 25.87 -4.95 -2.08
N ALA A 166 26.72 -4.70 -1.07
CA ALA A 166 27.82 -3.76 -1.19
C ALA A 166 28.84 -4.20 -2.26
N ASP A 167 29.07 -5.50 -2.42
CA ASP A 167 29.92 -6.04 -3.48
C ASP A 167 29.23 -5.96 -4.85
N MET A 168 27.94 -6.27 -4.95
CA MET A 168 27.16 -6.10 -6.19
C MET A 168 27.15 -4.63 -6.67
N LEU A 169 27.14 -3.67 -5.74
CA LEU A 169 27.18 -2.25 -6.07
C LEU A 169 28.55 -1.78 -6.60
N LYS A 170 29.63 -2.54 -6.37
CA LYS A 170 30.97 -2.24 -6.93
C LYS A 170 31.10 -2.69 -8.38
N ASP A 171 30.19 -3.52 -8.88
CA ASP A 171 30.23 -3.99 -10.27
C ASP A 171 29.96 -2.82 -11.24
N PRO A 172 30.94 -2.43 -12.09
CA PRO A 172 30.74 -1.38 -13.07
C PRO A 172 29.67 -1.76 -14.11
N ALA A 173 29.46 -3.05 -14.37
CA ALA A 173 28.49 -3.56 -15.35
C ALA A 173 27.04 -3.55 -14.83
N ALA A 174 26.82 -3.39 -13.52
CA ALA A 174 25.47 -3.29 -12.98
C ALA A 174 24.72 -2.10 -13.61
N SER A 175 23.50 -2.33 -14.09
CA SER A 175 22.66 -1.27 -14.63
C SER A 175 22.22 -0.29 -13.54
N GLU A 176 21.83 0.92 -13.93
CA GLU A 176 21.25 1.91 -13.01
C GLU A 176 20.03 1.34 -12.26
N GLU A 177 19.19 0.57 -12.96
CA GLU A 177 18.02 -0.10 -12.38
C GLU A 177 18.40 -1.13 -11.31
N GLN A 178 19.45 -1.91 -11.54
CA GLN A 178 19.95 -2.86 -10.54
C GLN A 178 20.50 -2.13 -9.31
N ARG A 179 21.29 -1.06 -9.52
CA ARG A 179 21.82 -0.24 -8.42
C ARG A 179 20.69 0.41 -7.61
N PHE A 180 19.69 0.98 -8.28
CA PHE A 180 18.52 1.58 -7.63
C PHE A 180 17.78 0.55 -6.76
N LYS A 181 17.48 -0.64 -7.30
CA LYS A 181 16.81 -1.71 -6.56
C LYS A 181 17.59 -2.17 -5.33
N LEU A 182 18.91 -2.29 -5.42
CA LEU A 182 19.75 -2.65 -4.28
C LEU A 182 19.70 -1.57 -3.19
N ARG A 183 19.82 -0.30 -3.57
CA ARG A 183 19.71 0.83 -2.63
C ARG A 183 18.34 0.91 -2.00
N PHE A 184 17.26 0.75 -2.77
CA PHE A 184 15.90 0.77 -2.24
C PHE A 184 15.64 -0.36 -1.25
N ARG A 185 16.13 -1.58 -1.52
CA ARG A 185 16.04 -2.70 -0.55
C ARG A 185 16.74 -2.38 0.77
N ALA A 186 17.88 -1.70 0.72
CA ALA A 186 18.56 -1.26 1.94
C ALA A 186 17.70 -0.26 2.74
N VAL A 187 17.00 0.66 2.06
CA VAL A 187 16.03 1.57 2.70
C VAL A 187 14.89 0.79 3.34
N GLU A 188 14.29 -0.18 2.63
CA GLU A 188 13.21 -1.00 3.16
C GLU A 188 13.65 -1.77 4.42
N ARG A 189 14.83 -2.40 4.38
CA ARG A 189 15.37 -3.14 5.54
C ARG A 189 15.63 -2.22 6.73
N ALA A 190 16.28 -1.07 6.51
CA ALA A 190 16.56 -0.11 7.58
C ALA A 190 15.27 0.42 8.22
N THR A 191 14.25 0.69 7.40
CA THR A 191 12.92 1.12 7.86
C THR A 191 12.25 0.03 8.68
N MET A 192 12.22 -1.22 8.18
CA MET A 192 11.57 -2.35 8.86
C MET A 192 12.27 -2.74 10.16
N ALA A 193 13.59 -2.51 10.29
CA ALA A 193 14.30 -2.71 11.55
C ALA A 193 13.79 -1.80 12.69
N LEU A 194 13.09 -0.72 12.35
CA LEU A 194 12.52 0.24 13.31
C LEU A 194 11.03 -0.01 13.58
N LYS A 195 10.45 -1.12 13.11
CA LYS A 195 9.02 -1.44 13.28
C LYS A 195 8.53 -1.37 14.72
N SER A 196 9.35 -1.78 15.70
CA SER A 196 8.99 -1.73 17.12
C SER A 196 9.07 -0.32 17.73
N LYS A 197 9.65 0.65 17.03
CA LYS A 197 9.81 2.03 17.50
C LYS A 197 8.65 2.96 17.11
N GLY A 198 7.66 2.44 16.38
CA GLY A 198 6.48 3.19 15.96
C GLY A 198 6.61 3.81 14.58
N GLU A 199 5.46 4.18 14.03
CA GLU A 199 5.30 4.64 12.65
C GLU A 199 6.04 5.94 12.32
N GLU A 200 6.04 6.91 13.24
CA GLU A 200 6.74 8.19 13.06
C GLU A 200 8.26 7.98 12.85
N VAL A 201 8.87 7.10 13.64
CA VAL A 201 10.31 6.78 13.54
C VAL A 201 10.59 6.03 12.23
N MET A 202 9.70 5.12 11.82
CA MET A 202 9.83 4.43 10.53
C MET A 202 9.72 5.40 9.35
N LEU A 203 8.71 6.28 9.33
CA LEU A 203 8.51 7.25 8.25
C LEU A 203 9.70 8.19 8.12
N ALA A 204 10.30 8.62 9.24
CA ALA A 204 11.50 9.44 9.23
C ALA A 204 12.72 8.72 8.62
N GLU A 205 12.95 7.45 8.97
CA GLU A 205 14.04 6.66 8.36
C GLU A 205 13.77 6.34 6.89
N TYR A 206 12.52 6.07 6.54
CA TYR A 206 12.10 5.86 5.15
C TYR A 206 12.37 7.11 4.32
N GLU A 207 11.88 8.29 4.75
CA GLU A 207 12.13 9.56 4.08
C GLU A 207 13.63 9.80 3.87
N LYS A 208 14.44 9.61 4.92
CA LYS A 208 15.90 9.75 4.85
C LYS A 208 16.51 8.83 3.78
N GLY A 209 16.06 7.58 3.70
CA GLY A 209 16.47 6.64 2.67
C GLY A 209 16.05 7.08 1.27
N ILE A 210 14.81 7.52 1.09
CA ILE A 210 14.30 8.03 -0.20
C ILE A 210 15.06 9.29 -0.64
N ARG A 211 15.44 10.18 0.28
CA ARG A 211 16.29 11.35 -0.03
C ARG A 211 17.70 10.95 -0.48
N ALA A 212 18.27 9.89 0.10
CA ALA A 212 19.53 9.34 -0.37
C ALA A 212 19.39 8.79 -1.81
N LEU A 213 18.30 8.09 -2.11
CA LEU A 213 17.98 7.64 -3.47
C LEU A 213 17.81 8.81 -4.43
N GLN A 214 17.09 9.86 -4.04
CA GLN A 214 16.91 11.07 -4.85
C GLN A 214 18.25 11.70 -5.23
N LYS A 215 19.20 11.73 -4.29
CA LYS A 215 20.54 12.28 -4.49
C LYS A 215 21.39 11.41 -5.42
N GLU A 216 21.35 10.09 -5.27
CA GLU A 216 22.13 9.14 -6.08
C GLU A 216 21.53 8.97 -7.48
N PHE A 217 20.21 9.07 -7.61
CA PHE A 217 19.44 8.84 -8.84
C PHE A 217 18.49 10.01 -9.17
N PRO A 218 19.00 11.22 -9.46
CA PRO A 218 18.19 12.44 -9.58
C PRO A 218 17.20 12.45 -10.75
N LYS A 219 17.33 11.53 -11.71
CA LYS A 219 16.44 11.41 -12.87
C LYS A 219 15.28 10.44 -12.65
N ARG A 220 15.28 9.67 -11.55
CA ARG A 220 14.27 8.64 -11.26
C ARG A 220 13.02 9.27 -10.67
N GLN A 221 11.93 9.24 -11.44
CA GLN A 221 10.67 9.86 -11.05
C GLN A 221 9.93 9.10 -9.96
N GLU A 222 10.19 7.79 -9.83
CA GLU A 222 9.53 6.93 -8.85
C GLU A 222 9.80 7.39 -7.40
N VAL A 223 10.94 8.05 -7.17
CA VAL A 223 11.32 8.65 -5.89
C VAL A 223 10.30 9.70 -5.43
N TYR A 224 9.72 10.48 -6.35
CA TYR A 224 8.68 11.45 -6.01
C TYR A 224 7.38 10.79 -5.56
N GLY A 225 7.03 9.63 -6.13
CA GLY A 225 5.92 8.81 -5.65
C GLY A 225 6.16 8.31 -4.22
N MET A 226 7.39 7.88 -3.92
CA MET A 226 7.78 7.46 -2.57
C MET A 226 7.76 8.62 -1.56
N LEU A 227 8.22 9.82 -1.95
CA LEU A 227 8.14 11.01 -1.12
C LEU A 227 6.71 11.50 -0.94
N LEU A 228 5.83 11.30 -1.93
CA LEU A 228 4.41 11.64 -1.80
C LEU A 228 3.72 10.77 -0.75
N GLU A 229 4.10 9.50 -0.63
CA GLU A 229 3.64 8.63 0.44
C GLU A 229 4.06 9.18 1.80
N VAL A 230 5.32 9.62 1.95
CA VAL A 230 5.78 10.29 3.18
C VAL A 230 4.94 11.55 3.44
N ALA A 231 4.80 12.44 2.45
CA ALA A 231 4.07 13.70 2.58
C ALA A 231 2.61 13.50 3.01
N SER A 232 1.99 12.39 2.60
CA SER A 232 0.59 12.07 2.90
C SER A 232 0.39 11.55 4.33
N ASN A 233 1.45 11.06 4.98
CA ASN A 233 1.41 10.44 6.30
C ASN A 233 2.14 11.27 7.38
N ILE A 234 2.59 12.48 7.04
CA ILE A 234 3.15 13.43 8.01
C ILE A 234 2.28 14.69 8.07
N GLU A 235 2.37 15.43 9.18
CA GLU A 235 1.55 16.63 9.41
C GLU A 235 2.35 17.93 9.31
N GLY A 236 1.63 19.05 9.24
CA GLY A 236 2.17 20.40 9.40
C GLY A 236 2.98 20.93 8.22
N GLU A 237 3.87 21.90 8.51
CA GLU A 237 4.63 22.64 7.50
C GLU A 237 5.58 21.74 6.69
N LYS A 238 6.09 20.68 7.32
CA LYS A 238 6.96 19.70 6.64
C LYS A 238 6.20 18.97 5.52
N ALA A 239 4.99 18.52 5.79
CA ALA A 239 4.11 17.89 4.80
C ALA A 239 3.86 18.83 3.61
N LEU A 240 3.56 20.11 3.89
CA LEU A 240 3.26 21.11 2.88
C LEU A 240 4.48 21.39 2.00
N LYS A 241 5.66 21.59 2.59
CA LYS A 241 6.90 21.83 1.84
C LYS A 241 7.24 20.64 0.95
N LEU A 242 7.10 19.42 1.47
CA LEU A 242 7.36 18.20 0.71
C LEU A 242 6.39 18.07 -0.48
N ALA A 243 5.09 18.28 -0.25
CA ALA A 243 4.09 18.26 -1.31
C ALA A 243 4.34 19.34 -2.38
N GLN A 244 4.77 20.54 -1.99
CA GLN A 244 5.13 21.62 -2.91
C GLN A 244 6.35 21.26 -3.76
N GLU A 245 7.37 20.68 -3.15
CA GLU A 245 8.55 20.19 -3.86
C GLU A 245 8.15 19.14 -4.91
N ILE A 246 7.33 18.16 -4.53
CA ILE A 246 6.87 17.10 -5.44
C ILE A 246 6.05 17.71 -6.58
N ALA A 247 5.08 18.57 -6.28
CA ALA A 247 4.24 19.21 -7.31
C ALA A 247 5.06 20.06 -8.31
N ALA A 248 6.18 20.64 -7.86
CA ALA A 248 7.05 21.44 -8.71
C ALA A 248 7.99 20.59 -9.59
N ASN A 249 8.43 19.42 -9.11
CA ASN A 249 9.52 18.66 -9.74
C ASN A 249 9.10 17.33 -10.38
N ALA A 250 7.99 16.73 -9.95
CA ALA A 250 7.51 15.48 -10.53
C ALA A 250 7.02 15.70 -11.98
N THR A 251 7.42 14.81 -12.88
CA THR A 251 6.99 14.84 -14.29
C THR A 251 5.84 13.89 -14.58
N GLU A 252 5.56 12.94 -13.70
CA GLU A 252 4.41 12.05 -13.83
C GLU A 252 3.13 12.76 -13.41
N ASP A 253 2.15 12.83 -14.32
CA ASP A 253 0.90 13.58 -14.12
C ASP A 253 0.16 13.13 -12.86
N GLU A 254 0.04 11.82 -12.62
CA GLU A 254 -0.64 11.29 -11.43
C GLU A 254 0.02 11.77 -10.13
N VAL A 255 1.36 11.69 -10.03
CA VAL A 255 2.11 12.12 -8.85
C VAL A 255 1.97 13.63 -8.66
N LYS A 256 2.07 14.40 -9.74
CA LYS A 256 1.97 15.85 -9.73
C LYS A 256 0.58 16.34 -9.33
N GLU A 257 -0.47 15.72 -9.85
CA GLU A 257 -1.85 16.02 -9.50
C GLU A 257 -2.13 15.72 -8.03
N ARG A 258 -1.74 14.53 -7.56
CA ARG A 258 -1.88 14.15 -6.14
C ARG A 258 -1.13 15.10 -5.22
N ALA A 259 0.11 15.45 -5.56
CA ALA A 259 0.89 16.42 -4.80
C ALA A 259 0.24 17.81 -4.80
N THR A 260 -0.28 18.27 -5.94
CA THR A 260 -0.98 19.56 -6.06
C THR A 260 -2.24 19.59 -5.20
N MET A 261 -3.02 18.50 -5.20
CA MET A 261 -4.18 18.36 -4.31
C MET A 261 -3.78 18.38 -2.85
N LEU A 262 -2.69 17.70 -2.49
CA LEU A 262 -2.17 17.71 -1.12
C LEU A 262 -1.70 19.12 -0.71
N VAL A 263 -1.03 19.86 -1.59
CA VAL A 263 -0.67 21.27 -1.37
C VAL A 263 -1.91 22.12 -1.12
N LYS A 264 -2.94 21.98 -1.97
CA LYS A 264 -4.20 22.71 -1.80
C LYS A 264 -4.82 22.42 -0.44
N LYS A 265 -4.92 21.14 -0.07
CA LYS A 265 -5.49 20.68 1.20
C LYS A 265 -4.69 21.23 2.38
N LEU A 266 -3.38 20.93 2.46
CA LEU A 266 -2.51 21.39 3.56
C LEU A 266 -2.43 22.91 3.66
N GLY A 267 -2.53 23.61 2.54
CA GLY A 267 -2.58 25.08 2.48
C GLY A 267 -3.85 25.70 3.09
N LEU A 268 -4.86 24.90 3.47
CA LEU A 268 -6.03 25.33 4.25
C LEU A 268 -5.72 25.41 5.75
N VAL A 269 -4.71 24.68 6.26
CA VAL A 269 -4.34 24.72 7.67
C VAL A 269 -3.89 26.12 8.06
N GLY A 270 -4.39 26.61 9.20
CA GLY A 270 -4.16 27.95 9.70
C GLY A 270 -5.03 29.03 9.05
N LYS A 271 -5.90 28.68 8.09
CA LYS A 271 -6.80 29.63 7.41
C LYS A 271 -8.25 29.45 7.83
N PRO A 272 -9.07 30.50 7.74
CA PRO A 272 -10.50 30.39 7.92
C PRO A 272 -11.17 29.51 6.86
N LEU A 273 -12.17 28.72 7.27
CA LEU A 273 -13.04 27.97 6.36
C LEU A 273 -14.43 28.64 6.28
N PRO A 274 -14.78 29.30 5.15
CA PRO A 274 -16.03 30.04 5.02
C PRO A 274 -17.22 29.13 4.68
N ILE A 275 -17.40 28.02 5.40
CA ILE A 275 -18.53 27.10 5.20
C ILE A 275 -19.82 27.76 5.71
N LYS A 276 -20.79 27.89 4.80
CA LYS A 276 -22.11 28.47 5.09
C LYS A 276 -23.20 27.66 4.39
N PHE A 277 -24.24 27.28 5.11
CA PHE A 277 -25.37 26.56 4.56
C PHE A 277 -26.60 26.62 5.47
N THR A 278 -27.75 26.20 4.94
CA THR A 278 -28.95 25.93 5.74
C THR A 278 -29.05 24.43 5.98
N ALA A 279 -29.05 24.02 7.25
CA ALA A 279 -29.09 22.62 7.64
C ALA A 279 -30.47 22.00 7.37
N VAL A 280 -30.54 20.66 7.37
CA VAL A 280 -31.79 19.91 7.18
C VAL A 280 -32.87 20.24 8.24
N ASP A 281 -32.46 20.65 9.43
CA ASP A 281 -33.33 21.10 10.51
C ASP A 281 -33.63 22.61 10.47
N LYS A 282 -33.27 23.28 9.37
CA LYS A 282 -33.47 24.70 9.08
C LYS A 282 -32.57 25.66 9.87
N ARG A 283 -31.60 25.17 10.66
CA ARG A 283 -30.58 26.06 11.27
C ARG A 283 -29.70 26.67 10.18
N ALA A 284 -29.51 27.97 10.21
CA ALA A 284 -28.51 28.65 9.39
C ALA A 284 -27.12 28.47 10.03
N ILE A 285 -26.20 27.86 9.28
CA ILE A 285 -24.83 27.61 9.69
C ILE A 285 -23.90 28.56 8.94
N ASP A 286 -23.03 29.22 9.69
CA ASP A 286 -21.96 30.06 9.16
C ASP A 286 -20.76 29.93 10.10
N LEU A 287 -19.75 29.17 9.69
CA LEU A 287 -18.58 28.93 10.54
C LEU A 287 -17.83 30.23 10.86
N THR A 288 -17.91 31.23 9.98
CA THR A 288 -17.29 32.54 10.24
C THR A 288 -17.95 33.31 11.38
N LYS A 289 -19.20 32.95 11.74
CA LYS A 289 -19.94 33.52 12.88
C LYS A 289 -19.83 32.67 14.14
N MET A 290 -19.15 31.53 14.10
CA MET A 290 -18.93 30.64 15.25
C MET A 290 -17.65 30.95 16.02
N ALA A 291 -17.08 32.16 15.85
CA ALA A 291 -15.92 32.61 16.60
C ALA A 291 -16.16 32.46 18.13
N GLY A 292 -15.12 32.03 18.85
CA GLY A 292 -15.19 31.67 20.26
C GLY A 292 -15.52 30.20 20.52
N LYS A 293 -15.96 29.44 19.51
CA LYS A 293 -16.17 27.98 19.62
C LYS A 293 -15.06 27.21 18.91
N VAL A 294 -14.75 26.02 19.42
CA VAL A 294 -14.03 25.00 18.65
C VAL A 294 -15.06 24.21 17.86
N VAL A 295 -14.89 24.06 16.56
CA VAL A 295 -15.87 23.39 15.69
C VAL A 295 -15.26 22.18 15.03
N LEU A 296 -15.93 21.03 15.13
CA LEU A 296 -15.65 19.86 14.31
C LEU A 296 -16.52 19.89 13.06
N VAL A 297 -15.90 19.86 11.88
CA VAL A 297 -16.57 19.60 10.61
C VAL A 297 -16.41 18.11 10.30
N ASP A 298 -17.51 17.37 10.29
CA ASP A 298 -17.55 15.92 10.09
C ASP A 298 -18.11 15.59 8.70
N PHE A 299 -17.24 15.17 7.78
CA PHE A 299 -17.64 14.70 6.45
C PHE A 299 -17.95 13.20 6.53
N TRP A 300 -19.21 12.83 6.31
CA TRP A 300 -19.72 11.49 6.62
C TRP A 300 -20.90 11.08 5.73
N ALA A 301 -21.39 9.84 5.89
CA ALA A 301 -22.64 9.39 5.28
C ALA A 301 -23.24 8.21 6.05
N THR A 302 -24.55 7.98 5.90
CA THR A 302 -25.23 6.84 6.54
C THR A 302 -24.76 5.48 6.01
N TRP A 303 -24.34 5.42 4.74
CA TRP A 303 -23.80 4.22 4.10
C TRP A 303 -22.31 3.97 4.40
N CYS A 304 -21.63 4.92 5.06
CA CYS A 304 -20.23 4.80 5.44
C CYS A 304 -20.09 4.03 6.77
N GLY A 305 -19.80 2.73 6.68
CA GLY A 305 -19.64 1.86 7.85
C GLY A 305 -18.67 2.39 8.92
N PRO A 306 -17.45 2.84 8.58
CA PRO A 306 -16.53 3.45 9.54
C PRO A 306 -17.06 4.74 10.17
N CYS A 307 -17.78 5.58 9.42
CA CYS A 307 -18.40 6.79 9.92
C CYS A 307 -19.46 6.45 10.99
N VAL A 308 -20.36 5.53 10.68
CA VAL A 308 -21.43 5.07 11.60
C VAL A 308 -20.85 4.48 12.88
N LYS A 309 -19.75 3.72 12.79
CA LYS A 309 -19.05 3.17 13.97
C LYS A 309 -18.47 4.24 14.89
N GLU A 310 -18.17 5.43 14.37
CA GLU A 310 -17.54 6.52 15.13
C GLU A 310 -18.57 7.41 15.86
N ILE A 311 -19.84 7.38 15.44
CA ILE A 311 -20.90 8.24 16.00
C ILE A 311 -21.01 8.17 17.52
N PRO A 312 -20.94 7.00 18.19
CA PRO A 312 -20.97 6.95 19.65
C PRO A 312 -19.85 7.77 20.30
N ASN A 313 -18.64 7.75 19.74
CA ASN A 313 -17.50 8.51 20.25
C ASN A 313 -17.68 10.01 20.03
N VAL A 314 -18.14 10.40 18.83
CA VAL A 314 -18.44 11.80 18.48
C VAL A 314 -19.52 12.37 19.39
N ARG A 315 -20.59 11.61 19.64
CA ARG A 315 -21.67 12.01 20.55
C ARG A 315 -21.19 12.17 21.99
N ALA A 316 -20.39 11.23 22.50
CA ALA A 316 -19.81 11.34 23.83
C ALA A 316 -18.89 12.56 23.96
N ALA A 317 -18.08 12.86 22.93
CA ALA A 317 -17.26 14.07 22.90
C ALA A 317 -18.12 15.35 22.89
N TYR A 318 -19.21 15.36 22.11
CA TYR A 318 -20.15 16.47 22.07
C TYR A 318 -20.81 16.72 23.43
N GLU A 319 -21.38 15.69 24.06
CA GLU A 319 -22.02 15.81 25.37
C GLU A 319 -21.05 16.36 26.43
N LYS A 320 -19.79 15.92 26.42
CA LYS A 320 -18.75 16.36 27.36
C LYS A 320 -18.30 17.80 27.12
N LEU A 321 -18.14 18.21 25.86
CA LEU A 321 -17.39 19.42 25.50
C LEU A 321 -18.26 20.55 24.94
N ASN A 322 -19.48 20.27 24.48
CA ASN A 322 -20.39 21.29 23.95
C ASN A 322 -20.67 22.41 24.98
N PRO A 323 -20.94 22.11 26.27
CA PRO A 323 -21.10 23.15 27.28
C PRO A 323 -19.85 24.04 27.48
N LYS A 324 -18.68 23.58 27.03
CA LYS A 324 -17.40 24.30 27.13
C LYS A 324 -17.06 25.10 25.88
N GLY A 325 -17.93 25.14 24.88
CA GLY A 325 -17.72 25.86 23.63
C GLY A 325 -17.30 24.99 22.45
N PHE A 326 -17.55 23.67 22.49
CA PHE A 326 -17.38 22.79 21.34
C PHE A 326 -18.67 22.71 20.50
N GLU A 327 -18.55 22.70 19.18
CA GLU A 327 -19.67 22.50 18.26
C GLU A 327 -19.33 21.46 17.20
N ILE A 328 -20.35 20.84 16.62
CA ILE A 328 -20.18 19.93 15.48
C ILE A 328 -21.05 20.43 14.33
N VAL A 329 -20.54 20.28 13.11
CA VAL A 329 -21.26 20.50 11.87
C VAL A 329 -21.00 19.31 10.95
N GLY A 330 -22.06 18.58 10.60
CA GLY A 330 -21.96 17.44 9.70
C GLY A 330 -22.16 17.84 8.25
N ILE A 331 -21.32 17.30 7.36
CA ILE A 331 -21.43 17.42 5.91
C ILE A 331 -21.74 16.03 5.37
N SER A 332 -23.02 15.77 5.03
CA SER A 332 -23.46 14.45 4.57
C SER A 332 -23.22 14.25 3.07
N PHE A 333 -22.70 13.07 2.74
CA PHE A 333 -22.56 12.52 1.38
C PHE A 333 -23.72 11.56 1.05
N ASP A 334 -24.84 11.64 1.76
CA ASP A 334 -26.03 10.88 1.42
C ASP A 334 -26.69 11.44 0.16
N GLN A 335 -27.36 10.57 -0.59
CA GLN A 335 -28.11 10.96 -1.79
C GLN A 335 -29.62 11.07 -1.54
N GLN A 336 -30.10 10.53 -0.42
CA GLN A 336 -31.52 10.54 -0.05
C GLN A 336 -31.71 11.27 1.28
N LEU A 337 -32.53 12.32 1.29
CA LEU A 337 -32.77 13.15 2.47
C LEU A 337 -33.48 12.37 3.58
N GLU A 338 -34.39 11.48 3.20
CA GLU A 338 -35.16 10.64 4.11
C GLU A 338 -34.24 9.68 4.88
N SER A 339 -33.26 9.10 4.19
CA SER A 339 -32.26 8.22 4.81
C SER A 339 -31.43 8.98 5.84
N LEU A 340 -30.91 10.16 5.48
CA LEU A 340 -30.15 11.02 6.38
C LEU A 340 -30.97 11.42 7.61
N THR A 341 -32.16 11.98 7.40
CA THR A 341 -33.01 12.51 8.48
C THR A 341 -33.50 11.42 9.44
N ALA A 342 -33.90 10.26 8.91
CA ALA A 342 -34.29 9.10 9.73
C ALA A 342 -33.10 8.60 10.58
N PHE A 343 -31.91 8.54 9.99
CA PHE A 343 -30.71 8.09 10.69
C PHE A 343 -30.27 9.08 11.77
N VAL A 344 -30.24 10.38 11.46
CA VAL A 344 -29.91 11.46 12.41
C VAL A 344 -30.85 11.45 13.62
N ALA A 345 -32.15 11.23 13.39
CA ALA A 345 -33.13 11.09 14.46
C ALA A 345 -32.91 9.82 15.29
N LYS A 346 -32.65 8.69 14.65
CA LYS A 346 -32.38 7.40 15.31
C LYS A 346 -31.14 7.46 16.20
N GLU A 347 -30.03 7.99 15.68
CA GLU A 347 -28.75 8.09 16.40
C GLU A 347 -28.68 9.30 17.35
N LYS A 348 -29.75 10.10 17.41
CA LYS A 348 -29.89 11.28 18.26
C LYS A 348 -28.71 12.24 18.10
N MET A 349 -28.43 12.64 16.86
CA MET A 349 -27.34 13.56 16.54
C MET A 349 -27.87 15.01 16.65
N PRO A 350 -27.57 15.77 17.72
CA PRO A 350 -28.16 17.09 17.94
C PRO A 350 -27.54 18.21 17.09
N TRP A 351 -26.42 17.95 16.42
CA TRP A 351 -25.71 18.94 15.61
C TRP A 351 -26.28 19.07 14.20
N ALA A 352 -25.96 20.20 13.56
CA ALA A 352 -26.51 20.55 12.25
C ALA A 352 -25.92 19.66 11.14
N GLN A 353 -26.73 19.34 10.14
CA GLN A 353 -26.36 18.49 9.01
C GLN A 353 -26.61 19.23 7.70
N TYR A 354 -25.58 19.32 6.86
CA TYR A 354 -25.68 19.72 5.47
C TYR A 354 -26.07 18.54 4.59
N PHE A 355 -26.89 18.80 3.57
CA PHE A 355 -27.29 17.82 2.57
C PHE A 355 -27.50 18.53 1.23
N ASP A 356 -26.90 18.00 0.16
CA ASP A 356 -27.13 18.43 -1.22
C ASP A 356 -27.58 17.30 -2.16
N GLY A 357 -27.64 16.06 -1.66
CA GLY A 357 -28.05 14.88 -2.42
C GLY A 357 -27.04 14.43 -3.49
N LYS A 358 -25.85 15.02 -3.55
CA LYS A 358 -24.89 14.81 -4.66
C LYS A 358 -23.92 13.65 -4.42
N GLY A 359 -23.91 13.03 -3.24
CA GLY A 359 -22.98 11.95 -2.93
C GLY A 359 -21.52 12.41 -3.05
N TRP A 360 -20.69 11.71 -3.83
CA TRP A 360 -19.31 12.13 -4.08
C TRP A 360 -19.17 13.41 -4.92
N ASP A 361 -20.26 13.87 -5.54
CA ASP A 361 -20.31 15.18 -6.21
C ASP A 361 -20.66 16.34 -5.26
N ASN A 362 -20.65 16.10 -3.93
CA ASN A 362 -20.92 17.08 -2.88
C ASN A 362 -20.12 18.37 -3.05
N ASP A 363 -20.80 19.52 -2.90
CA ASP A 363 -20.19 20.83 -3.18
C ASP A 363 -18.99 21.11 -2.27
N PHE A 364 -19.13 20.88 -0.96
CA PHE A 364 -18.03 21.03 0.00
C PHE A 364 -16.97 19.94 -0.17
N GLY A 365 -17.38 18.72 -0.52
CA GLY A 365 -16.45 17.64 -0.84
C GLY A 365 -15.50 18.01 -1.98
N LYS A 366 -16.03 18.57 -3.08
CA LYS A 366 -15.25 19.06 -4.22
C LYS A 366 -14.41 20.29 -3.89
N GLU A 367 -15.00 21.27 -3.20
CA GLU A 367 -14.32 22.51 -2.84
C GLU A 367 -13.05 22.21 -2.02
N TYR A 368 -13.18 21.35 -1.02
CA TYR A 368 -12.12 21.05 -0.05
C TYR A 368 -11.31 19.79 -0.38
N GLY A 369 -11.60 19.11 -1.49
CA GLY A 369 -10.83 17.94 -1.95
C GLY A 369 -10.98 16.73 -1.04
N ILE A 370 -12.19 16.47 -0.53
CA ILE A 370 -12.51 15.30 0.28
C ILE A 370 -12.63 14.07 -0.65
N THR A 371 -11.62 13.21 -0.61
CA THR A 371 -11.54 11.98 -1.43
C THR A 371 -11.87 10.70 -0.64
N GLY A 372 -12.15 10.83 0.65
CA GLY A 372 -12.46 9.72 1.55
C GLY A 372 -13.21 10.21 2.78
N ILE A 373 -14.11 9.38 3.30
CA ILE A 373 -14.85 9.60 4.55
C ILE A 373 -14.70 8.38 5.47
N PRO A 374 -14.68 8.55 6.81
CA PRO A 374 -14.86 9.81 7.53
C PRO A 374 -13.66 10.75 7.37
N ALA A 375 -13.93 12.05 7.25
CA ALA A 375 -12.92 13.09 7.39
C ALA A 375 -13.39 14.08 8.46
N MET A 376 -12.55 14.31 9.47
CA MET A 376 -12.91 15.05 10.68
C MET A 376 -11.95 16.21 10.87
N TRP A 377 -12.45 17.42 10.64
CA TRP A 377 -11.64 18.64 10.62
C TRP A 377 -11.95 19.50 11.84
N LEU A 378 -10.93 19.88 12.62
CA LEU A 378 -11.10 20.79 13.76
C LEU A 378 -10.72 22.22 13.39
N ILE A 379 -11.61 23.12 13.77
CA ILE A 379 -11.48 24.57 13.62
C ILE A 379 -11.36 25.17 15.01
N ASP A 380 -10.40 26.07 15.21
CA ASP A 380 -10.21 26.76 16.48
C ASP A 380 -11.21 27.91 16.72
N LYS A 381 -11.12 28.52 17.91
CA LYS A 381 -11.95 29.66 18.33
C LYS A 381 -11.80 30.90 17.44
N LYS A 382 -10.75 30.98 16.61
CA LYS A 382 -10.54 32.08 15.65
C LYS A 382 -11.14 31.75 14.28
N GLY A 383 -11.72 30.56 14.11
CA GLY A 383 -12.30 30.09 12.86
C GLY A 383 -11.28 29.45 11.91
N ASN A 384 -10.05 29.19 12.35
CA ASN A 384 -9.00 28.62 11.50
C ASN A 384 -9.00 27.10 11.56
N LEU A 385 -8.78 26.44 10.43
CA LEU A 385 -8.56 24.99 10.38
C LEU A 385 -7.24 24.63 11.06
N ARG A 386 -7.28 23.71 12.03
CA ARG A 386 -6.11 23.31 12.84
C ARG A 386 -5.72 21.86 12.69
N ASP A 387 -6.68 21.00 12.40
CA ASP A 387 -6.46 19.56 12.32
C ASP A 387 -7.41 18.96 11.27
N MET A 388 -6.93 18.02 10.46
CA MET A 388 -7.72 17.31 9.44
C MET A 388 -7.89 15.82 9.74
N ASN A 389 -7.32 15.36 10.85
CA ASN A 389 -7.34 13.98 11.34
C ASN A 389 -7.83 13.96 12.81
N ALA A 390 -8.91 14.70 13.09
CA ALA A 390 -9.42 14.88 14.45
C ALA A 390 -10.09 13.62 15.03
N ARG A 391 -10.31 12.59 14.20
CA ARG A 391 -10.87 11.31 14.62
C ARG A 391 -10.02 10.67 15.73
N GLU A 392 -8.70 10.70 15.55
CA GLU A 392 -7.78 10.19 16.56
C GLU A 392 -7.67 11.18 17.72
N ASN A 393 -7.97 10.72 18.94
CA ASN A 393 -7.88 11.52 20.16
C ASN A 393 -8.74 12.81 20.15
N LEU A 394 -9.93 12.76 19.52
CA LEU A 394 -10.83 13.90 19.37
C LEU A 394 -10.99 14.76 20.63
N VAL A 395 -11.30 14.14 21.77
CA VAL A 395 -11.52 14.84 23.05
C VAL A 395 -10.29 15.65 23.47
N ALA A 396 -9.10 15.04 23.41
CA ALA A 396 -7.86 15.71 23.82
C ALA A 396 -7.52 16.87 22.87
N LYS A 397 -7.72 16.68 21.56
CA LYS A 397 -7.50 17.74 20.55
C LYS A 397 -8.45 18.92 20.76
N VAL A 398 -9.73 18.66 21.03
CA VAL A 398 -10.72 19.71 21.33
C VAL A 398 -10.40 20.42 22.65
N GLU A 399 -10.08 19.69 23.72
CA GLU A 399 -9.73 20.28 25.02
C GLU A 399 -8.50 21.20 24.90
N LYS A 400 -7.50 20.80 24.11
CA LYS A 400 -6.34 21.64 23.80
C LYS A 400 -6.75 22.94 23.12
N LEU A 401 -7.56 22.88 22.06
CA LEU A 401 -8.00 24.08 21.33
C LEU A 401 -8.94 24.98 22.15
N LEU A 402 -9.71 24.41 23.09
CA LEU A 402 -10.54 25.19 24.01
C LEU A 402 -9.70 25.98 25.02
N ALA A 403 -8.53 25.45 25.40
CA ALA A 403 -7.62 26.07 26.36
C ALA A 403 -6.72 27.18 25.77
N GLU A 404 -6.48 27.18 24.45
CA GLU A 404 -5.76 28.26 23.71
C GLU A 404 -6.53 29.59 23.74
#